data_AF-A0A7J7BWD9-F1
#
_entry.id   AF-A0A7J7BWD9-F1
#
_cell.length_a   1.000
_cell.length_b   1.000
_cell.length_c   1.000
_cell.angle_alpha   90.00
_cell.angle_beta   90.00
_cell.angle_gamma   90.00
#
_symmetry.space_group_name_H-M   'P 1'
#
loop_
_entity.id
_entity.type
_entity.pdbx_description
1 polymer ?
#
loop_
_entity_poly.entity_id
_entity_poly.type
_entity_poly.pdbx_seq_one_letter_code
_entity_poly.pdbx_strand_id
1 'polypeptide(L)'
;MDSVPEKWSWKHSFLYLSFIYAILYLFHIHIAHKLLLGNEPVRVKRSPDLPLRFRHDGTFKILQVADMHYGNGLMTRCRDVLETEFEHCTDLNTTRFLERMIRAERPDFIAFTGDNIFGPSSADAAESLFGAFRPAIESGLPWAAVLGNHDQESTMTREELMSFISLMDYSVSQTYPSAEDSFFHAKGSMVTNIDGFGNYNIEVHGAQSSHLANSSILNLFFLDSGDRAVVQGIRTYGWIKESQLKWLEGVARRFQVTR
;
A
#
# COMPACT_ATOMS: atom_id res chain seq x y z
N MET A 1 -12.99 49.89 50.23
CA MET A 1 -11.51 49.81 50.13
C MET A 1 -11.22 49.34 48.72
N ASP A 2 -10.84 50.28 47.88
CA ASP A 2 -10.68 50.10 46.44
C ASP A 2 -9.45 49.23 46.13
N SER A 3 -9.64 48.21 45.29
CA SER A 3 -8.56 47.35 44.80
C SER A 3 -7.72 48.14 43.79
N VAL A 4 -6.50 48.50 44.17
CA VAL A 4 -5.51 49.12 43.28
C VAL A 4 -5.14 48.12 42.18
N PRO A 5 -5.25 48.48 40.89
CA PRO A 5 -4.84 47.59 39.81
C PRO A 5 -3.31 47.42 39.86
N GLU A 6 -2.87 46.17 39.90
CA GLU A 6 -1.46 45.78 39.92
C GLU A 6 -0.78 46.37 38.68
N LYS A 7 0.11 47.36 38.89
CA LYS A 7 0.80 48.06 37.80
C LYS A 7 1.74 47.06 37.11
N TRP A 8 1.35 46.60 35.93
CA TRP A 8 2.18 45.81 35.04
C TRP A 8 3.50 46.55 34.79
N SER A 9 4.57 46.10 35.45
CA SER A 9 5.89 46.72 35.38
C SER A 9 6.57 46.36 34.05
N TRP A 10 7.33 47.30 33.47
CA TRP A 10 8.13 47.09 32.25
C TRP A 10 9.01 45.82 32.28
N LYS A 11 9.36 45.32 33.48
CA LYS A 11 10.15 44.10 33.69
C LYS A 11 9.35 42.86 33.29
N HIS A 12 8.05 42.84 33.60
CA HIS A 12 7.14 41.75 33.21
C HIS A 12 6.91 41.76 31.70
N SER A 13 6.77 42.94 31.07
CA SER A 13 6.70 43.05 29.61
C SER A 13 7.98 42.58 28.94
N PHE A 14 9.15 42.95 29.48
CA PHE A 14 10.44 42.51 28.95
C PHE A 14 10.63 41.00 29.08
N LEU A 15 10.33 40.42 30.25
CA LEU A 15 10.41 38.97 30.46
C LEU A 15 9.44 38.21 29.54
N TYR A 16 8.20 38.69 29.41
CA TYR A 16 7.20 38.09 28.52
C TYR A 16 7.64 38.12 27.05
N LEU A 17 8.15 39.26 26.57
CA LEU A 17 8.67 39.38 25.21
C LEU A 17 9.91 38.51 24.99
N SER A 18 10.81 38.42 25.97
CA SER A 18 11.98 37.54 25.89
C SER A 18 11.60 36.06 25.84
N PHE A 19 10.54 35.67 26.56
CA PHE A 19 10.01 34.31 26.57
C PHE A 19 9.35 33.96 25.23
N ILE A 20 8.54 34.86 24.67
CA ILE A 20 7.97 34.68 23.32
C ILE A 20 9.10 34.57 22.29
N TYR A 21 10.09 35.46 22.35
CA TYR A 21 11.23 35.42 21.43
C TYR A 21 11.99 34.09 21.53
N ALA A 22 12.23 33.59 22.74
CA ALA A 22 12.87 32.29 22.95
C ALA A 22 12.05 31.14 22.36
N ILE A 23 10.71 31.14 22.54
CA ILE A 23 9.82 30.15 21.93
C ILE A 23 9.90 30.21 20.41
N LEU A 24 9.80 31.41 19.81
CA LEU A 24 9.86 31.59 18.36
C LEU A 24 11.22 31.18 17.81
N TYR A 25 12.31 31.47 18.52
CA TYR A 25 13.66 31.07 18.16
C TYR A 25 13.84 29.54 18.20
N LEU A 26 13.37 28.89 19.27
CA LEU A 26 13.40 27.43 19.41
C LEU A 26 12.52 26.75 18.35
N PHE A 27 11.33 27.29 18.08
CA PHE A 27 10.45 26.82 17.01
C PHE A 27 11.14 26.95 15.65
N HIS A 28 11.78 28.09 15.36
CA HIS A 28 12.46 28.30 14.09
C HIS A 28 13.60 27.30 13.86
N ILE A 29 14.44 27.09 14.88
CA ILE A 29 15.59 26.17 14.77
C ILE A 29 15.11 24.72 14.66
N HIS A 30 14.19 24.28 15.51
CA HIS A 30 13.88 22.86 15.65
C HIS A 30 12.71 22.37 14.80
N ILE A 31 11.77 23.25 14.45
CA ILE A 31 10.49 22.88 13.84
C ILE A 31 10.30 23.53 12.47
N ALA A 32 10.64 24.82 12.31
CA ALA A 32 10.36 25.52 11.05
C ALA A 32 11.10 24.91 9.84
N HIS A 33 12.32 24.40 10.01
CA HIS A 33 13.04 23.72 8.93
C HIS A 33 12.36 22.42 8.47
N LYS A 34 11.62 21.75 9.36
CA LYS A 34 10.84 20.53 9.05
C LYS A 34 9.49 20.83 8.40
N LEU A 35 9.03 22.09 8.49
CA LEU A 35 7.78 22.56 7.90
C LEU A 35 8.00 23.27 6.55
N LEU A 36 9.25 23.60 6.21
CA LEU A 36 9.61 24.15 4.91
C LEU A 36 9.65 23.03 3.87
N LEU A 37 8.51 22.82 3.20
CA LEU A 37 8.40 21.98 2.00
C LEU A 37 9.39 22.50 0.93
N GLY A 38 10.40 21.71 0.60
CA GLY A 38 11.31 22.04 -0.51
C GLY A 38 12.75 21.56 -0.38
N ASN A 39 13.17 21.02 0.77
CA ASN A 39 14.55 20.55 0.98
C ASN A 39 14.66 19.09 1.43
N GLU A 40 13.58 18.32 1.34
CA GLU A 40 13.63 16.89 1.60
C GLU A 40 14.45 16.20 0.49
N PRO A 41 15.43 15.35 0.82
CA PRO A 41 16.15 14.58 -0.18
C PRO A 41 15.15 13.73 -0.97
N VAL A 42 15.24 13.77 -2.30
CA VAL A 42 14.38 12.95 -3.17
C VAL A 42 14.57 11.49 -2.79
N ARG A 43 13.56 10.91 -2.13
CA ARG A 43 13.56 9.49 -1.80
C ARG A 43 13.21 8.70 -3.04
N VAL A 44 14.21 8.05 -3.62
CA VAL A 44 14.00 7.09 -4.71
C VAL A 44 13.40 5.81 -4.13
N LYS A 45 12.31 5.32 -4.73
CA LYS A 45 11.70 4.03 -4.42
C LYS A 45 12.75 2.93 -4.47
N ARG A 46 12.87 2.12 -3.42
CA ARG A 46 13.69 0.90 -3.46
C ARG A 46 12.98 -0.16 -4.31
N SER A 47 13.71 -0.78 -5.24
CA SER A 47 13.18 -1.83 -6.10
C SER A 47 13.76 -3.20 -5.70
N PRO A 48 12.99 -4.29 -5.83
CA PRO A 48 13.52 -5.64 -5.65
C PRO A 48 14.37 -6.04 -6.86
N ASP A 49 15.10 -7.15 -6.73
CA ASP A 49 15.75 -7.78 -7.88
C ASP A 49 14.68 -8.33 -8.84
N LEU A 50 14.73 -7.90 -10.10
CA LEU A 50 13.73 -8.22 -11.13
C LEU A 50 14.42 -8.76 -12.39
N PRO A 51 13.74 -9.63 -13.16
CA PRO A 51 12.37 -10.11 -12.95
C PRO A 51 12.28 -11.15 -11.83
N LEU A 52 11.05 -11.44 -11.37
CA LEU A 52 10.81 -12.56 -10.46
C LEU A 52 11.20 -13.86 -11.14
N ARG A 53 11.82 -14.77 -10.40
CA ARG A 53 12.39 -16.00 -10.95
C ARG A 53 12.17 -17.20 -10.05
N PHE A 54 11.99 -18.36 -10.67
CA PHE A 54 12.15 -19.63 -9.98
C PHE A 54 13.59 -19.77 -9.47
N ARG A 55 13.74 -20.40 -8.30
CA ARG A 55 15.04 -20.77 -7.73
C ARG A 55 15.72 -21.83 -8.59
N HIS A 56 17.02 -22.03 -8.34
CA HIS A 56 17.82 -23.06 -9.04
C HIS A 56 17.30 -24.49 -8.84
N ASP A 57 16.57 -24.76 -7.75
CA ASP A 57 15.91 -26.03 -7.47
C ASP A 57 14.52 -26.16 -8.14
N GLY A 58 14.11 -25.16 -8.92
CA GLY A 58 12.82 -25.13 -9.61
C GLY A 58 11.64 -24.73 -8.72
N THR A 59 11.87 -24.28 -7.48
CA THR A 59 10.81 -23.81 -6.59
C THR A 59 10.59 -22.31 -6.66
N PHE A 60 9.36 -21.87 -6.38
CA PHE A 60 9.01 -20.46 -6.18
C PHE A 60 7.92 -20.41 -5.10
N LYS A 61 8.22 -19.81 -3.96
CA LYS A 61 7.31 -19.77 -2.80
C LYS A 61 6.61 -18.42 -2.72
N ILE A 62 5.27 -18.45 -2.69
CA ILE A 62 4.43 -17.27 -2.51
C ILE A 62 3.83 -17.31 -1.10
N LEU A 63 3.96 -16.22 -0.35
CA LEU A 63 3.16 -16.00 0.86
C LEU A 63 1.94 -15.15 0.47
N GLN A 64 0.75 -15.73 0.55
CA GLN A 64 -0.50 -15.00 0.33
C GLN A 64 -1.03 -14.44 1.65
N VAL A 65 -1.40 -13.17 1.65
CA VAL A 65 -2.00 -12.46 2.78
C VAL A 65 -3.31 -11.83 2.33
N ALA A 66 -4.37 -12.00 3.11
CA ALA A 66 -5.69 -11.49 2.80
C ALA A 66 -6.37 -10.98 4.07
N ASP A 67 -7.32 -10.05 3.92
CA ASP A 67 -8.29 -9.69 4.95
C ASP A 67 -7.65 -9.23 6.28
N MET A 68 -6.50 -8.53 6.19
CA MET A 68 -5.83 -8.00 7.38
C MET A 68 -6.71 -7.01 8.14
N HIS A 69 -7.55 -6.27 7.41
CA HIS A 69 -8.44 -5.25 7.98
C HIS A 69 -7.69 -4.27 8.89
N TYR A 70 -6.46 -3.90 8.50
CA TYR A 70 -5.57 -3.06 9.29
C TYR A 70 -6.16 -1.64 9.44
N GLY A 71 -6.16 -1.08 10.63
CA GLY A 71 -6.62 0.28 10.92
C GLY A 71 -5.45 1.21 11.26
N ASN A 72 -5.57 1.92 12.38
CA ASN A 72 -4.59 2.86 12.92
C ASN A 72 -3.49 2.21 13.78
N GLY A 73 -3.09 0.96 13.51
CA GLY A 73 -1.97 0.34 14.18
C GLY A 73 -2.24 0.08 15.67
N LEU A 74 -1.42 0.69 16.53
CA LEU A 74 -1.54 0.59 17.99
C LEU A 74 -2.88 1.12 18.51
N MET A 75 -3.50 2.06 17.81
CA MET A 75 -4.75 2.69 18.27
C MET A 75 -5.99 1.90 17.87
N THR A 76 -5.86 0.88 17.02
CA THR A 76 -6.98 0.05 16.59
C THR A 76 -7.39 -0.88 17.71
N ARG A 77 -8.68 -0.84 18.07
CA ARG A 77 -9.28 -1.80 18.99
C ARG A 77 -9.70 -3.04 18.21
N CYS A 78 -9.25 -4.21 18.66
CA CYS A 78 -9.76 -5.46 18.16
C CYS A 78 -11.26 -5.63 18.42
N ARG A 79 -11.87 -6.49 17.61
CA ARG A 79 -13.26 -6.96 17.75
C ARG A 79 -13.22 -8.47 17.89
N ASP A 80 -14.25 -9.03 18.51
CA ASP A 80 -14.46 -10.49 18.58
C ASP A 80 -13.29 -11.28 19.21
N VAL A 81 -12.63 -10.68 20.20
CA VAL A 81 -11.60 -11.33 21.03
C VAL A 81 -12.13 -11.59 22.44
N LEU A 82 -11.42 -12.41 23.22
CA LEU A 82 -11.78 -12.65 24.63
C LEU A 82 -11.63 -11.36 25.45
N GLU A 83 -12.40 -11.24 26.55
CA GLU A 83 -12.36 -10.06 27.42
C GLU A 83 -10.94 -9.72 27.89
N THR A 84 -10.15 -10.76 28.20
CA THR A 84 -8.76 -10.66 28.65
C THR A 84 -7.78 -10.21 27.57
N GLU A 85 -8.18 -10.22 26.30
CA GLU A 85 -7.31 -9.91 25.16
C GLU A 85 -7.46 -8.46 24.67
N PHE A 86 -8.59 -7.80 24.96
CA PHE A 86 -8.87 -6.44 24.48
C PHE A 86 -7.81 -5.41 24.90
N GLU A 87 -7.20 -5.56 26.07
CA GLU A 87 -6.20 -4.61 26.57
C GLU A 87 -4.92 -4.59 25.71
N HIS A 88 -4.59 -5.71 25.07
CA HIS A 88 -3.31 -5.89 24.37
C HIS A 88 -3.46 -6.18 22.88
N CYS A 89 -4.69 -6.33 22.40
CA CYS A 89 -4.97 -6.62 21.00
C CYS A 89 -5.09 -5.35 20.17
N THR A 90 -4.21 -5.21 19.17
CA THR A 90 -4.21 -4.14 18.17
C THR A 90 -3.72 -4.68 16.83
N ASP A 91 -3.65 -3.85 15.78
CA ASP A 91 -3.13 -4.30 14.49
C ASP A 91 -1.64 -4.71 14.55
N LEU A 92 -0.92 -4.29 15.61
CA LEU A 92 0.47 -4.71 15.81
C LEU A 92 0.58 -6.23 16.01
N ASN A 93 -0.48 -6.90 16.47
CA ASN A 93 -0.54 -8.36 16.52
C ASN A 93 -0.45 -8.93 15.09
N THR A 94 -1.16 -8.35 14.13
CA THR A 94 -1.08 -8.69 12.70
C THR A 94 0.31 -8.39 12.13
N THR A 95 0.90 -7.21 12.43
CA THR A 95 2.28 -6.89 12.03
C THR A 95 3.26 -7.97 12.51
N ARG A 96 3.23 -8.32 13.80
CA ARG A 96 4.12 -9.32 14.39
C ARG A 96 3.86 -10.72 13.86
N PHE A 97 2.61 -11.05 13.54
CA PHE A 97 2.28 -12.31 12.89
C PHE A 97 2.93 -12.40 11.51
N LEU A 98 2.75 -11.40 10.65
CA LEU A 98 3.33 -11.38 9.31
C LEU A 98 4.86 -11.39 9.33
N GLU A 99 5.51 -10.61 10.20
CA GLU A 99 6.96 -10.64 10.38
C GLU A 99 7.48 -12.04 10.77
N ARG A 100 6.73 -12.78 11.60
CA ARG A 100 7.07 -14.17 11.96
C ARG A 100 6.90 -15.10 10.77
N MET A 101 5.79 -14.98 10.04
CA MET A 101 5.52 -15.81 8.87
C MET A 101 6.55 -15.59 7.76
N ILE A 102 6.89 -14.33 7.44
CA ILE A 102 7.91 -14.02 6.43
C ILE A 102 9.27 -14.63 6.83
N ARG A 103 9.67 -14.50 8.10
CA ARG A 103 10.94 -15.08 8.58
C ARG A 103 10.95 -16.60 8.59
N ALA A 104 9.85 -17.23 8.99
CA ALA A 104 9.74 -18.68 9.05
C ALA A 104 9.69 -19.30 7.64
N GLU A 105 8.88 -18.72 6.76
CA GLU A 105 8.62 -19.29 5.44
C GLU A 105 9.67 -18.93 4.40
N ARG A 106 10.32 -17.76 4.54
CA ARG A 106 11.27 -17.22 3.56
C ARG A 106 10.72 -17.32 2.12
N PRO A 107 9.57 -16.66 1.85
CA PRO A 107 8.97 -16.68 0.52
C PRO A 107 9.85 -15.92 -0.48
N ASP A 108 9.65 -16.20 -1.76
CA ASP A 108 10.25 -15.45 -2.88
C ASP A 108 9.41 -14.23 -3.25
N PHE A 109 8.12 -14.24 -2.92
CA PHE A 109 7.17 -13.19 -3.24
C PHE A 109 6.02 -13.15 -2.23
N ILE A 110 5.49 -11.96 -1.95
CA ILE A 110 4.32 -11.77 -1.07
C ILE A 110 3.17 -11.20 -1.89
N ALA A 111 2.01 -11.87 -1.86
CA ALA A 111 0.80 -11.46 -2.56
C ALA A 111 -0.28 -11.04 -1.55
N PHE A 112 -0.68 -9.78 -1.59
CA PHE A 112 -1.79 -9.26 -0.80
C PHE A 112 -3.07 -9.23 -1.65
N THR A 113 -4.13 -9.89 -1.20
CA THR A 113 -5.32 -10.15 -2.03
C THR A 113 -6.57 -9.36 -1.64
N GLY A 114 -6.39 -8.22 -1.00
CA GLY A 114 -7.48 -7.28 -0.67
C GLY A 114 -7.83 -7.23 0.81
N ASP A 115 -8.69 -6.26 1.14
CA ASP A 115 -9.06 -5.87 2.50
C ASP A 115 -7.81 -5.72 3.38
N ASN A 116 -6.84 -4.99 2.81
CA ASN A 116 -5.54 -4.72 3.41
C ASN A 116 -5.71 -3.79 4.62
N ILE A 117 -6.53 -2.76 4.44
CA ILE A 117 -6.99 -1.87 5.49
C ILE A 117 -8.50 -1.98 5.68
N PHE A 118 -8.96 -1.64 6.87
CA PHE A 118 -10.37 -1.48 7.15
C PHE A 118 -10.70 0.01 7.24
N GLY A 119 -11.23 0.56 6.15
CA GLY A 119 -11.45 2.01 6.03
C GLY A 119 -12.19 2.65 7.22
N PRO A 120 -13.26 2.05 7.79
CA PRO A 120 -13.96 2.60 8.94
C PRO A 120 -13.12 2.70 10.23
N SER A 121 -11.99 1.98 10.32
CA SER A 121 -11.04 2.06 11.45
C SER A 121 -9.71 2.73 11.06
N SER A 122 -9.63 3.29 9.85
CA SER A 122 -8.46 3.96 9.29
C SER A 122 -8.73 5.47 9.23
N ALA A 123 -8.08 6.25 10.10
CA ALA A 123 -8.24 7.70 10.13
C ALA A 123 -7.52 8.37 8.94
N ASP A 124 -6.38 7.79 8.55
CA ASP A 124 -5.65 8.13 7.34
C ASP A 124 -5.29 6.83 6.60
N ALA A 125 -5.76 6.71 5.36
CA ALA A 125 -5.56 5.50 4.57
C ALA A 125 -4.09 5.25 4.22
N ALA A 126 -3.30 6.31 3.98
CA ALA A 126 -1.89 6.19 3.63
C ALA A 126 -1.06 5.69 4.82
N GLU A 127 -1.29 6.22 6.02
CA GLU A 127 -0.67 5.75 7.26
C GLU A 127 -1.03 4.28 7.55
N SER A 128 -2.31 3.94 7.38
CA SER A 128 -2.81 2.58 7.62
C SER A 128 -2.21 1.57 6.64
N LEU A 129 -2.12 1.90 5.34
CA LEU A 129 -1.45 1.06 4.34
C LEU A 129 0.05 0.92 4.62
N PHE A 130 0.73 1.99 5.04
CA PHE A 130 2.13 1.90 5.46
C PHE A 130 2.28 0.92 6.63
N GLY A 131 1.39 0.98 7.64
CA GLY A 131 1.38 0.04 8.75
C GLY A 131 1.14 -1.40 8.31
N ALA A 132 0.15 -1.61 7.44
CA ALA A 132 -0.25 -2.92 6.91
C ALA A 132 0.87 -3.60 6.11
N PHE A 133 1.54 -2.86 5.22
CA PHE A 133 2.59 -3.41 4.35
C PHE A 133 4.00 -3.31 4.92
N ARG A 134 4.20 -2.66 6.08
CA ARG A 134 5.51 -2.53 6.73
C ARG A 134 6.29 -3.86 6.81
N PRO A 135 5.70 -5.01 7.20
CA PRO A 135 6.44 -6.27 7.24
C PRO A 135 7.02 -6.68 5.87
N ALA A 136 6.29 -6.44 4.77
CA ALA A 136 6.78 -6.74 3.42
C ALA A 136 7.87 -5.74 3.00
N ILE A 137 7.65 -4.44 3.23
CA ILE A 137 8.61 -3.37 2.93
C ILE A 137 9.94 -3.60 3.65
N GLU A 138 9.90 -3.92 4.94
CA GLU A 138 11.10 -4.13 5.76
C GLU A 138 11.81 -5.45 5.44
N SER A 139 11.11 -6.43 4.88
CA SER A 139 11.71 -7.70 4.46
C SER A 139 12.64 -7.56 3.24
N GLY A 140 12.46 -6.51 2.43
CA GLY A 140 13.17 -6.32 1.17
C GLY A 140 12.74 -7.29 0.05
N LEU A 141 11.70 -8.11 0.29
CA LEU A 141 11.16 -9.03 -0.70
C LEU A 141 10.25 -8.29 -1.69
N PRO A 142 10.17 -8.74 -2.95
CA PRO A 142 9.17 -8.25 -3.88
C PRO A 142 7.77 -8.62 -3.38
N TRP A 143 6.85 -7.67 -3.46
CA TRP A 143 5.46 -7.88 -3.06
C TRP A 143 4.49 -7.12 -3.96
N ALA A 144 3.25 -7.58 -4.05
CA ALA A 144 2.20 -6.88 -4.77
C ALA A 144 0.86 -7.02 -4.05
N ALA A 145 -0.03 -6.05 -4.24
CA ALA A 145 -1.37 -6.03 -3.67
C ALA A 145 -2.46 -5.73 -4.72
N VAL A 146 -3.62 -6.33 -4.52
CA VAL A 146 -4.91 -5.83 -5.02
C VAL A 146 -5.74 -5.33 -3.86
N LEU A 147 -6.78 -4.57 -4.20
CA LEU A 147 -7.70 -3.98 -3.23
C LEU A 147 -8.95 -4.84 -3.06
N GLY A 148 -9.41 -4.95 -1.83
CA GLY A 148 -10.72 -5.47 -1.49
C GLY A 148 -11.75 -4.35 -1.42
N ASN A 149 -12.93 -4.68 -0.90
CA ASN A 149 -14.04 -3.73 -0.82
C ASN A 149 -13.85 -2.71 0.31
N HIS A 150 -13.20 -3.09 1.42
CA HIS A 150 -13.02 -2.21 2.58
C HIS A 150 -11.88 -1.19 2.43
N ASP A 151 -10.99 -1.39 1.46
CA ASP A 151 -9.79 -0.57 1.31
C ASP A 151 -10.10 0.90 0.97
N GLN A 152 -11.19 1.16 0.23
CA GLN A 152 -11.57 2.51 -0.24
C GLN A 152 -12.59 3.24 0.66
N GLU A 153 -12.76 2.80 1.90
CA GLU A 153 -13.77 3.35 2.83
C GLU A 153 -13.19 4.43 3.78
N SER A 154 -12.00 4.96 3.48
CA SER A 154 -11.29 5.99 4.28
C SER A 154 -10.99 7.25 3.43
N THR A 155 -9.80 7.84 3.57
CA THR A 155 -9.44 9.17 3.04
C THR A 155 -8.96 9.18 1.58
N MET A 156 -8.77 8.00 0.96
CA MET A 156 -8.25 7.87 -0.40
C MET A 156 -9.19 7.04 -1.28
N THR A 157 -9.27 7.41 -2.55
CA THR A 157 -9.98 6.66 -3.59
C THR A 157 -9.21 5.40 -3.99
N ARG A 158 -9.88 4.45 -4.64
CA ARG A 158 -9.26 3.22 -5.18
C ARG A 158 -8.06 3.48 -6.08
N GLU A 159 -8.14 4.50 -6.93
CA GLU A 159 -7.07 4.91 -7.83
C GLU A 159 -5.86 5.44 -7.06
N GLU A 160 -6.10 6.32 -6.08
CA GLU A 160 -5.05 6.87 -5.23
C GLU A 160 -4.39 5.77 -4.39
N LEU A 161 -5.16 4.81 -3.87
CA LEU A 161 -4.66 3.66 -3.12
C LEU A 161 -3.74 2.80 -3.99
N MET A 162 -4.17 2.39 -5.18
CA MET A 162 -3.31 1.61 -6.08
C MET A 162 -2.06 2.36 -6.51
N SER A 163 -2.20 3.66 -6.82
CA SER A 163 -1.07 4.53 -7.14
C SER A 163 -0.07 4.59 -5.99
N PHE A 164 -0.55 4.81 -4.77
CA PHE A 164 0.28 4.86 -3.58
C PHE A 164 0.98 3.53 -3.29
N ILE A 165 0.27 2.40 -3.38
CA ILE A 165 0.83 1.05 -3.23
C ILE A 165 1.93 0.79 -4.25
N SER A 166 1.74 1.20 -5.52
CA SER A 166 2.73 1.00 -6.58
C SER A 166 4.04 1.77 -6.33
N LEU A 167 3.99 2.86 -5.55
CA LEU A 167 5.13 3.71 -5.25
C LEU A 167 5.89 3.28 -3.98
N MET A 168 5.36 2.31 -3.23
CA MET A 168 6.01 1.82 -2.00
C MET A 168 7.27 1.00 -2.29
N ASP A 169 8.23 1.06 -1.37
CA ASP A 169 9.47 0.29 -1.44
C ASP A 169 9.20 -1.21 -1.66
N TYR A 170 9.92 -1.80 -2.61
CA TYR A 170 9.85 -3.20 -3.05
C TYR A 170 8.52 -3.65 -3.65
N SER A 171 7.51 -2.76 -3.72
CA SER A 171 6.25 -3.04 -4.39
C SER A 171 6.46 -3.23 -5.89
N VAL A 172 5.90 -4.30 -6.44
CA VAL A 172 5.83 -4.57 -7.88
C VAL A 172 4.38 -4.48 -8.39
N SER A 173 3.46 -3.97 -7.57
CA SER A 173 2.11 -3.61 -8.00
C SER A 173 2.14 -2.57 -9.11
N GLN A 174 1.20 -2.70 -10.03
CA GLN A 174 1.04 -1.79 -11.15
C GLN A 174 -0.35 -1.18 -11.14
N THR A 175 -0.45 0.06 -11.56
CA THR A 175 -1.73 0.71 -11.88
C THR A 175 -2.11 0.38 -13.31
N TYR A 176 -3.40 0.29 -13.61
CA TYR A 176 -3.89 0.30 -14.98
C TYR A 176 -4.58 1.63 -15.33
N PRO A 177 -4.31 2.23 -16.51
CA PRO A 177 -3.30 1.82 -17.49
C PRO A 177 -1.88 2.02 -16.95
N SER A 178 -0.96 1.09 -17.29
CA SER A 178 0.44 1.27 -16.92
C SER A 178 1.12 2.32 -17.81
N ALA A 179 2.25 2.86 -17.35
CA ALA A 179 3.06 3.78 -18.17
C ALA A 179 3.57 3.11 -19.47
N GLU A 180 3.77 1.79 -19.47
CA GLU A 180 4.15 1.03 -20.68
C GLU A 180 2.98 0.86 -21.64
N ASP A 181 1.78 0.60 -21.10
CA ASP A 181 0.54 0.54 -21.88
C ASP A 181 0.31 1.87 -22.61
N SER A 182 0.64 2.99 -21.95
CA SER A 182 0.65 4.36 -22.48
C SER A 182 1.51 4.54 -23.77
N PHE A 183 2.60 3.77 -23.91
CA PHE A 183 3.46 3.77 -25.11
C PHE A 183 2.95 2.83 -26.22
N PHE A 184 2.28 1.71 -25.88
CA PHE A 184 1.72 0.77 -26.85
C PHE A 184 0.40 1.23 -27.48
N HIS A 185 -0.21 2.33 -27.01
CA HIS A 185 -1.40 2.95 -27.63
C HIS A 185 -1.22 3.29 -29.12
N ALA A 186 0.02 3.44 -29.60
CA ALA A 186 0.31 3.77 -31.00
C ALA A 186 0.05 2.61 -32.00
N LYS A 187 -0.22 1.37 -31.54
CA LYS A 187 -0.42 0.19 -32.41
C LYS A 187 -1.82 -0.45 -32.33
N GLY A 188 -2.85 0.31 -31.94
CA GLY A 188 -4.24 0.02 -32.31
C GLY A 188 -4.88 -1.25 -31.72
N SER A 189 -4.31 -1.85 -30.68
CA SER A 189 -4.87 -3.06 -30.08
C SER A 189 -4.61 -3.12 -28.58
N MET A 190 -5.34 -2.32 -27.80
CA MET A 190 -5.51 -2.63 -26.38
C MET A 190 -6.79 -2.01 -25.84
N VAL A 191 -7.46 -2.73 -24.96
CA VAL A 191 -8.70 -2.33 -24.28
C VAL A 191 -8.41 -1.05 -23.48
N THR A 192 -8.82 0.11 -23.98
CA THR A 192 -8.49 1.42 -23.39
C THR A 192 -9.31 1.76 -22.15
N ASN A 193 -10.26 0.92 -21.76
CA ASN A 193 -11.17 1.17 -20.65
C ASN A 193 -11.45 -0.14 -19.91
N ILE A 194 -10.59 -0.45 -18.94
CA ILE A 194 -10.74 -1.61 -18.05
C ILE A 194 -11.31 -1.11 -16.74
N ASP A 195 -12.30 -1.83 -16.20
CA ASP A 195 -12.85 -1.53 -14.89
C ASP A 195 -11.81 -1.80 -13.78
N GLY A 196 -11.64 -0.86 -12.87
CA GLY A 196 -10.71 -0.97 -11.73
C GLY A 196 -9.31 -0.45 -12.04
N PHE A 197 -8.53 -0.21 -10.97
CA PHE A 197 -7.25 0.49 -11.03
C PHE A 197 -6.04 -0.41 -10.73
N GLY A 198 -6.30 -1.65 -10.29
CA GLY A 198 -5.27 -2.64 -9.93
C GLY A 198 -5.35 -3.93 -10.74
N ASN A 199 -5.47 -3.83 -12.07
CA ASN A 199 -5.45 -4.98 -12.97
C ASN A 199 -4.06 -5.11 -13.63
N TYR A 200 -3.30 -6.15 -13.30
CA TYR A 200 -1.95 -6.32 -13.83
C TYR A 200 -1.49 -7.78 -13.81
N ASN A 201 -0.51 -8.09 -14.65
CA ASN A 201 0.13 -9.40 -14.73
C ASN A 201 1.58 -9.28 -14.25
N ILE A 202 1.99 -10.16 -13.36
CA ILE A 202 3.39 -10.31 -12.96
C ILE A 202 3.92 -11.62 -13.54
N GLU A 203 4.98 -11.51 -14.32
CA GLU A 203 5.68 -12.64 -14.91
C GLU A 203 6.74 -13.18 -13.94
N VAL A 204 6.74 -14.51 -13.75
CA VAL A 204 7.78 -15.24 -13.03
C VAL A 204 8.54 -16.10 -14.03
N HIS A 205 9.80 -15.74 -14.22
CA HIS A 205 10.68 -16.34 -15.21
C HIS A 205 11.35 -17.62 -14.70
N GLY A 206 11.84 -18.44 -15.63
CA GLY A 206 12.66 -19.59 -15.28
C GLY A 206 13.91 -19.22 -14.50
N ALA A 207 14.49 -20.23 -13.84
CA ALA A 207 15.71 -20.06 -13.06
C ALA A 207 16.85 -19.48 -13.91
N GLN A 208 17.64 -18.57 -13.33
CA GLN A 208 18.67 -17.80 -14.04
C GLN A 208 19.68 -18.67 -14.80
N SER A 209 20.01 -19.85 -14.29
CA SER A 209 20.96 -20.79 -14.89
C SER A 209 20.33 -21.80 -15.85
N SER A 210 19.02 -21.70 -16.10
CA SER A 210 18.28 -22.64 -16.96
C SER A 210 18.10 -22.09 -18.38
N HIS A 211 17.82 -22.98 -19.33
CA HIS A 211 17.42 -22.59 -20.69
C HIS A 211 16.11 -21.78 -20.74
N LEU A 212 15.36 -21.74 -19.63
CA LEU A 212 14.12 -21.01 -19.44
C LEU A 212 14.33 -19.63 -18.77
N ALA A 213 15.58 -19.20 -18.54
CA ALA A 213 15.88 -17.94 -17.84
C ALA A 213 15.17 -16.72 -18.45
N ASN A 214 14.97 -16.69 -19.77
CA ASN A 214 14.31 -15.59 -20.45
C ASN A 214 12.85 -15.91 -20.85
N SER A 215 12.26 -16.94 -20.25
CA SER A 215 10.90 -17.38 -20.52
C SER A 215 10.03 -17.16 -19.28
N SER A 216 8.85 -16.56 -19.47
CA SER A 216 7.80 -16.53 -18.45
C SER A 216 7.26 -17.96 -18.26
N ILE A 217 7.33 -18.46 -17.03
CA ILE A 217 6.94 -19.83 -16.65
C ILE A 217 5.65 -19.83 -15.84
N LEU A 218 5.47 -18.81 -14.98
CA LEU A 218 4.25 -18.59 -14.21
C LEU A 218 3.82 -17.14 -14.38
N ASN A 219 2.53 -16.92 -14.60
CA ASN A 219 1.91 -15.60 -14.72
C ASN A 219 0.92 -15.41 -13.58
N LEU A 220 1.12 -14.36 -12.78
CA LEU A 220 0.27 -13.99 -11.67
C LEU A 220 -0.63 -12.83 -12.07
N PHE A 221 -1.90 -13.13 -12.32
CA PHE A 221 -2.91 -12.13 -12.64
C PHE A 221 -3.55 -11.58 -11.39
N PHE A 222 -3.33 -10.29 -11.15
CA PHE A 222 -3.96 -9.50 -10.12
C PHE A 222 -5.13 -8.76 -10.74
N LEU A 223 -6.34 -8.96 -10.20
CA LEU A 223 -7.57 -8.43 -10.76
C LEU A 223 -8.32 -7.60 -9.72
N ASP A 224 -8.75 -6.42 -10.14
CA ASP A 224 -9.53 -5.52 -9.31
C ASP A 224 -11.03 -5.81 -9.45
N SER A 225 -11.60 -6.69 -8.62
CA SER A 225 -13.04 -7.02 -8.67
C SER A 225 -13.99 -5.89 -8.26
N GLY A 226 -13.47 -4.71 -7.94
CA GLY A 226 -14.23 -3.58 -7.42
C GLY A 226 -14.63 -3.75 -5.95
N ASP A 227 -15.50 -2.84 -5.50
CA ASP A 227 -15.97 -2.75 -4.12
C ASP A 227 -17.42 -3.26 -3.98
N ARG A 228 -18.41 -2.37 -3.86
CA ARG A 228 -19.84 -2.71 -3.79
C ARG A 228 -20.50 -2.39 -5.12
N ALA A 229 -21.62 -3.07 -5.36
CA ALA A 229 -22.51 -2.81 -6.47
C ALA A 229 -23.96 -2.74 -5.98
N VAL A 230 -24.84 -2.13 -6.78
CA VAL A 230 -26.29 -2.17 -6.56
C VAL A 230 -26.92 -2.88 -7.74
N VAL A 231 -27.55 -4.02 -7.49
CA VAL A 231 -28.23 -4.84 -8.51
C VAL A 231 -29.70 -4.90 -8.16
N GLN A 232 -30.56 -4.41 -9.06
CA GLN A 232 -32.02 -4.37 -8.84
C GLN A 232 -32.40 -3.67 -7.51
N GLY A 233 -31.67 -2.62 -7.12
CA GLY A 233 -31.88 -1.88 -5.88
C GLY A 233 -31.30 -2.53 -4.61
N ILE A 234 -30.71 -3.72 -4.72
CA ILE A 234 -30.09 -4.43 -3.60
C ILE A 234 -28.57 -4.19 -3.62
N ARG A 235 -28.03 -3.73 -2.47
CA ARG A 235 -26.58 -3.61 -2.28
C ARG A 235 -25.94 -4.99 -2.22
N THR A 236 -24.90 -5.20 -3.00
CA THR A 236 -24.11 -6.44 -3.08
C THR A 236 -22.63 -6.12 -3.31
N TYR A 237 -21.80 -7.13 -3.50
CA TYR A 237 -20.39 -6.98 -3.86
C TYR A 237 -20.20 -6.74 -5.36
N GLY A 238 -19.09 -6.08 -5.69
CA GLY A 238 -18.57 -6.00 -7.05
C GLY A 238 -18.21 -7.37 -7.61
N TRP A 239 -17.86 -7.40 -8.88
CA TRP A 239 -17.44 -8.61 -9.57
C TRP A 239 -16.55 -8.23 -10.75
N ILE A 240 -15.73 -9.18 -11.19
CA ILE A 240 -14.91 -9.06 -12.39
C ILE A 240 -15.81 -8.75 -13.60
N LYS A 241 -15.54 -7.63 -14.25
CA LYS A 241 -16.30 -7.15 -15.40
C LYS A 241 -15.78 -7.74 -16.70
N GLU A 242 -16.62 -7.69 -17.73
CA GLU A 242 -16.28 -8.15 -19.08
C GLU A 242 -15.02 -7.46 -19.65
N SER A 243 -14.79 -6.18 -19.31
CA SER A 243 -13.60 -5.42 -19.72
C SER A 243 -12.31 -6.06 -19.19
N GLN A 244 -12.33 -6.50 -17.93
CA GLN A 244 -11.22 -7.17 -17.26
C GLN A 244 -10.99 -8.58 -17.80
N LEU A 245 -12.07 -9.32 -18.10
CA LEU A 245 -11.97 -10.63 -18.75
C LEU A 245 -11.31 -10.51 -20.14
N LYS A 246 -11.76 -9.56 -20.97
CA LYS A 246 -11.18 -9.31 -22.30
C LYS A 246 -9.72 -8.91 -22.22
N TRP A 247 -9.34 -8.10 -21.22
CA TRP A 247 -7.94 -7.77 -20.98
C TRP A 247 -7.13 -9.01 -20.58
N LEU A 248 -7.62 -9.81 -19.63
CA LEU A 248 -6.95 -11.03 -19.19
C LEU A 248 -6.74 -11.98 -20.37
N GLU A 249 -7.76 -12.21 -21.20
CA GLU A 249 -7.64 -13.02 -22.43
C GLU A 249 -6.66 -12.42 -23.44
N GLY A 250 -6.64 -11.09 -23.58
CA GLY A 250 -5.68 -10.37 -24.42
C GLY A 250 -4.24 -10.58 -23.96
N VAL A 251 -3.97 -10.41 -22.66
CA VAL A 251 -2.66 -10.62 -22.05
C VAL A 251 -2.25 -12.09 -22.13
N ALA A 252 -3.14 -13.02 -21.78
CA ALA A 252 -2.89 -14.46 -21.79
C ALA A 252 -2.50 -14.97 -23.20
N ARG A 253 -3.10 -14.44 -24.26
CA ARG A 253 -2.75 -14.77 -25.65
C ARG A 253 -1.31 -14.43 -26.02
N ARG A 254 -0.66 -13.46 -25.36
CA ARG A 254 0.75 -13.12 -25.61
C ARG A 254 1.71 -14.25 -25.22
N PHE A 255 1.28 -15.13 -24.31
CA PHE A 255 2.08 -16.27 -23.83
C PHE A 255 1.73 -17.59 -24.52
N GLN A 256 0.73 -17.60 -25.41
CA GLN A 256 0.43 -18.79 -26.21
C GLN A 256 1.47 -18.91 -27.32
N VAL A 257 2.25 -19.99 -27.28
CA VAL A 257 3.09 -20.37 -28.42
C VAL A 257 2.16 -20.76 -29.56
N THR A 258 2.19 -20.03 -30.67
CA THR A 258 1.58 -20.48 -31.93
C THR A 258 2.24 -21.81 -32.30
N ARG A 259 1.53 -22.92 -32.12
CA ARG A 259 1.98 -24.23 -32.56
C ARG A 259 1.86 -24.36 -34.08
#